data_AF-X1BMU7-F1
#
_entry.id   AF-X1BMU7-F1
#
_cell.length_a   1.000
_cell.length_b   1.000
_cell.length_c   1.000
_cell.angle_alpha   90.00
_cell.angle_beta   90.00
_cell.angle_gamma   90.00
#
_symmetry.space_group_name_H-M   'P 1'
#
loop_
_entity.id
_entity.type
_entity.pdbx_description
1 polymer ?
#
loop_
_entity_poly.entity_id
_entity_poly.type
_entity_poly.pdbx_seq_one_letter_code
_entity_poly.pdbx_strand_id
1 'polypeptide(L)'
;MIRIGPAGIPLSCKGRTNKDGLVYTREFLDLNAIEIQFVRGLYVMKDEEAQFMKDFADINDVELHVHAPYYINLAGSNEEVDLSLEKILFSARLADKMGAKTVVVHPGYYGEHSAKKTMKKIVKNVKKLQSTIKKEK
;
A
#
# COMPACT_ATOMS: atom_id res chain seq x y z
N MET A 1 1.30 -5.04 21.74
CA MET A 1 2.60 -4.38 21.50
C MET A 1 2.38 -3.21 20.55
N ILE A 2 3.03 -2.07 20.74
CA ILE A 2 2.91 -0.92 19.83
C ILE A 2 3.84 -1.14 18.63
N ARG A 3 3.37 -0.83 17.43
CA ARG A 3 4.12 -0.93 16.17
C ARG A 3 4.49 0.47 15.69
N ILE A 4 5.78 0.73 15.49
CA ILE A 4 6.33 2.04 15.12
C ILE A 4 7.29 1.82 13.94
N GLY A 5 7.17 2.69 12.94
CA GLY A 5 7.87 2.52 11.68
C GLY A 5 7.87 3.76 10.80
N PRO A 6 8.84 3.90 9.90
CA PRO A 6 8.84 4.95 8.89
C PRO A 6 7.90 4.60 7.74
N ALA A 7 7.45 5.65 7.04
CA ALA A 7 6.91 5.49 5.69
C ALA A 7 8.06 5.60 4.69
N GLY A 8 8.30 4.54 3.93
CA GLY A 8 9.36 4.42 2.94
C GLY A 8 10.74 4.13 3.53
N ILE A 9 11.75 4.19 2.67
CA ILE A 9 13.14 3.94 3.03
C ILE A 9 13.66 5.09 3.90
N PRO A 10 14.18 4.84 5.12
CA PRO A 10 14.76 5.87 5.98
C PRO A 10 15.85 6.67 5.28
N LEU A 11 15.89 7.98 5.49
CA LEU A 11 16.92 8.86 4.89
C LEU A 11 18.35 8.48 5.33
N SER A 12 18.49 7.91 6.53
CA SER A 12 19.77 7.43 7.06
C SER A 12 20.19 6.06 6.52
N CYS A 13 19.27 5.31 5.89
CA CYS A 13 19.65 4.10 5.15
C CYS A 13 20.47 4.51 3.93
N LYS A 14 21.60 3.85 3.66
CA LYS A 14 22.40 4.09 2.44
C LYS A 14 21.83 3.37 1.23
N GLY A 15 21.20 2.21 1.46
CA GLY A 15 20.50 1.45 0.43
C GLY A 15 19.28 2.20 -0.11
N ARG A 16 18.86 1.82 -1.31
CA ARG A 16 17.78 2.50 -2.04
C ARG A 16 16.72 1.53 -2.56
N THR A 17 16.69 0.31 -2.01
CA THR A 17 15.65 -0.70 -2.28
C THR A 17 14.73 -0.87 -1.08
N ASN A 18 13.53 -1.43 -1.30
CA ASN A 18 12.59 -1.72 -0.21
C ASN A 18 13.18 -2.72 0.79
N LYS A 19 13.95 -3.69 0.30
CA LYS A 19 14.70 -4.65 1.13
C LYS A 19 15.69 -3.96 2.06
N ASP A 20 16.49 -3.03 1.51
CA ASP A 20 17.44 -2.27 2.33
C ASP A 20 16.70 -1.43 3.39
N GLY A 21 15.57 -0.83 3.03
CA GLY A 21 14.72 -0.06 3.93
C GLY A 21 14.17 -0.90 5.09
N LEU A 22 13.64 -2.09 4.79
CA LEU A 22 13.14 -3.04 5.79
C LEU A 22 14.24 -3.49 6.74
N VAL A 23 15.34 -4.01 6.20
CA VAL A 23 16.48 -4.48 7.01
C VAL A 23 17.02 -3.34 7.86
N TYR A 24 17.19 -2.15 7.29
CA TYR A 24 17.70 -1.00 8.03
C TYR A 24 16.77 -0.58 9.17
N THR A 25 15.46 -0.56 8.91
CA THR A 25 14.45 -0.20 9.91
C THR A 25 14.49 -1.13 11.10
N ARG A 26 14.70 -2.44 10.86
CA ARG A 26 14.78 -3.40 11.94
C ARG A 26 16.14 -3.41 12.64
N GLU A 27 17.21 -3.60 11.89
CA GLU A 27 18.55 -3.89 12.45
C GLU A 27 19.24 -2.65 13.03
N PHE A 28 18.96 -1.45 12.50
CA PHE A 28 19.68 -0.22 12.90
C PHE A 28 18.82 0.78 13.65
N LEU A 29 17.53 0.87 13.33
CA LEU A 29 16.61 1.76 14.04
C LEU A 29 15.89 1.05 15.21
N ASP A 30 15.97 -0.28 15.28
CA ASP A 30 15.22 -1.13 16.23
C ASP A 30 13.71 -0.83 16.23
N LEU A 31 13.18 -0.56 15.05
CA LEU A 31 11.75 -0.35 14.83
C LEU A 31 11.10 -1.65 14.34
N ASN A 32 9.78 -1.73 14.48
CA ASN A 32 9.02 -2.98 14.32
C ASN A 32 7.83 -2.83 13.35
N ALA A 33 7.83 -1.79 12.53
CA ALA A 33 6.96 -1.66 11.35
C ALA A 33 7.62 -0.85 10.24
N ILE A 34 7.12 -0.97 9.01
CA ILE A 34 7.48 -0.09 7.88
C ILE A 34 6.33 -0.04 6.86
N GLU A 35 6.09 1.13 6.28
CA GLU A 35 5.18 1.29 5.13
C GLU A 35 5.99 1.37 3.83
N ILE A 36 5.71 0.47 2.88
CA ILE A 36 6.33 0.42 1.56
C ILE A 36 5.51 1.27 0.59
N GLN A 37 6.15 2.24 -0.07
CA GLN A 37 5.47 3.28 -0.84
C GLN A 37 5.52 3.02 -2.35
N PHE A 38 4.40 2.65 -2.97
CA PHE A 38 4.27 2.50 -4.44
C PHE A 38 3.89 3.82 -5.13
N VAL A 39 4.44 4.92 -4.63
CA VAL A 39 3.95 6.29 -4.88
C VAL A 39 4.21 6.85 -6.28
N ARG A 40 5.22 6.34 -7.01
CA ARG A 40 5.60 6.85 -8.34
C ARG A 40 5.77 5.71 -9.34
N GLY A 41 4.75 5.52 -10.19
CA GLY A 41 4.73 4.53 -11.25
C GLY A 41 4.23 3.15 -10.82
N LEU A 42 4.05 2.25 -11.79
CA LEU A 42 3.85 0.83 -11.52
C LEU A 42 5.22 0.24 -11.15
N TYR A 43 5.68 0.47 -9.92
CA TYR A 43 6.80 -0.29 -9.39
C TYR A 43 6.42 -1.77 -9.43
N VAL A 44 7.10 -2.52 -10.31
CA VAL A 44 6.91 -3.96 -10.41
C VAL A 44 7.92 -4.60 -9.46
N MET A 45 7.45 -4.91 -8.26
CA MET A 45 8.19 -5.78 -7.35
C MET A 45 8.26 -7.19 -7.95
N LYS A 46 9.43 -7.80 -7.93
CA LYS A 46 9.59 -9.20 -8.33
C LYS A 46 9.08 -10.13 -7.22
N ASP A 47 8.59 -11.31 -7.58
CA ASP A 47 8.05 -12.26 -6.61
C ASP A 47 9.11 -12.69 -5.57
N GLU A 48 10.38 -12.79 -5.96
CA GLU A 48 11.48 -13.10 -5.04
C GLU A 48 11.73 -11.97 -4.04
N GLU A 49 11.50 -10.72 -4.45
CA GLU A 49 11.59 -9.57 -3.54
C GLU A 49 10.43 -9.58 -2.54
N ALA A 50 9.19 -9.83 -3.00
CA ALA A 50 8.05 -9.93 -2.10
C ALA A 50 8.20 -11.07 -1.08
N GLN A 51 8.69 -12.23 -1.54
CA GLN A 51 8.95 -13.38 -0.66
C GLN A 51 10.04 -13.07 0.37
N PHE A 52 11.15 -12.45 -0.03
CA PHE A 52 12.18 -12.01 0.92
C PHE A 52 11.61 -11.06 1.99
N MET A 53 10.81 -10.08 1.56
CA MET A 53 10.22 -9.10 2.49
C MET A 53 9.35 -9.79 3.53
N LYS A 54 8.53 -10.76 3.10
CA LYS A 54 7.68 -11.57 3.98
C LYS A 54 8.52 -12.39 4.97
N ASP A 55 9.48 -13.16 4.48
CA ASP A 55 10.29 -14.05 5.32
C ASP A 55 11.10 -13.25 6.35
N PHE A 56 11.70 -12.13 5.94
CA PHE A 56 12.43 -11.25 6.84
C PHE A 56 11.50 -10.65 7.92
N ALA A 57 10.32 -10.18 7.52
CA ALA A 57 9.34 -9.59 8.42
C ALA A 57 8.84 -10.60 9.47
N ASP A 58 8.54 -11.83 9.04
CA ASP A 58 8.07 -12.91 9.91
C ASP A 58 9.15 -13.35 10.92
N ILE A 59 10.40 -13.51 10.46
CA ILE A 59 11.53 -13.91 11.32
C ILE A 59 11.86 -12.84 12.37
N ASN A 60 11.79 -11.55 11.99
CA ASN A 60 12.27 -10.45 12.83
C ASN A 60 11.15 -9.67 13.54
N ASP A 61 9.90 -10.14 13.45
CA ASP A 61 8.70 -9.53 14.01
C ASP A 61 8.50 -8.05 13.60
N VAL A 62 8.51 -7.80 12.28
CA VAL A 62 8.30 -6.47 11.69
C VAL A 62 7.00 -6.45 10.91
N GLU A 63 6.13 -5.49 11.18
CA GLU A 63 4.90 -5.33 10.40
C GLU A 63 5.13 -4.57 9.10
N LEU A 64 4.69 -5.17 8.00
CA LEU A 64 4.70 -4.53 6.68
C LEU A 64 3.34 -3.89 6.39
N HIS A 65 3.38 -2.69 5.84
CA HIS A 65 2.24 -1.97 5.29
C HIS A 65 2.59 -1.48 3.89
N VAL A 66 1.58 -1.16 3.09
CA VAL A 66 1.74 -0.69 1.72
C VAL A 66 0.97 0.61 1.52
N HIS A 67 1.58 1.57 0.86
CA HIS A 67 0.90 2.76 0.34
C HIS A 67 0.66 2.62 -1.16
N ALA A 68 -0.61 2.66 -1.58
CA ALA A 68 -0.99 2.61 -2.99
C ALA A 68 -0.61 3.92 -3.73
N PRO A 69 -0.53 3.93 -5.07
CA PRO A 69 -0.14 5.12 -5.82
C PRO A 69 -1.06 6.33 -5.57
N TYR A 70 -0.51 7.55 -5.61
CA TYR A 70 -1.26 8.79 -5.34
C TYR A 70 -2.37 9.13 -6.35
N TYR A 71 -2.29 8.61 -7.57
CA TYR A 71 -3.21 8.91 -8.67
C TYR A 71 -4.48 8.02 -8.64
N ILE A 72 -5.20 8.09 -7.53
CA ILE A 72 -6.46 7.37 -7.26
C ILE A 72 -7.58 8.37 -7.04
N ASN A 73 -8.73 8.13 -7.67
CA ASN A 73 -9.94 8.88 -7.44
C ASN A 73 -11.19 8.03 -7.63
N LEU A 74 -11.71 7.49 -6.51
CA LEU A 74 -12.94 6.72 -6.48
C LEU A 74 -14.21 7.59 -6.59
N ALA A 75 -14.06 8.91 -6.74
CA ALA A 75 -15.14 9.84 -7.05
C ALA A 75 -15.07 10.42 -8.47
N GLY A 76 -14.13 9.95 -9.30
CA GLY A 76 -13.87 10.44 -10.65
C GLY A 76 -14.92 10.08 -11.71
N SER A 77 -14.51 10.19 -12.98
CA SER A 77 -15.25 9.59 -14.11
C SER A 77 -15.29 8.05 -13.98
N ASN A 78 -16.10 7.37 -14.80
CA ASN A 78 -16.12 5.90 -14.76
C ASN A 78 -14.74 5.31 -15.11
N GLU A 79 -14.08 5.84 -16.13
CA GLU A 79 -12.72 5.45 -16.53
C GLU A 79 -11.71 5.68 -15.41
N GLU A 80 -11.78 6.84 -14.75
CA GLU A 80 -10.88 7.17 -13.63
C GLU A 80 -11.10 6.24 -12.44
N VAL A 81 -12.36 5.90 -12.16
CA VAL A 81 -12.73 4.94 -11.09
C VAL A 81 -12.21 3.55 -11.42
N ASP A 82 -12.37 3.06 -12.66
CA ASP A 82 -11.92 1.73 -13.04
C ASP A 82 -10.39 1.61 -12.95
N LEU A 83 -9.65 2.59 -13.49
CA LEU A 83 -8.19 2.67 -13.33
C LEU A 83 -7.76 2.77 -11.86
N SER A 84 -8.52 3.49 -11.03
CA SER A 84 -8.27 3.61 -9.60
C SER A 84 -8.46 2.27 -8.87
N LEU A 85 -9.51 1.53 -9.21
CA LEU A 85 -9.77 0.20 -8.65
C LEU A 85 -8.65 -0.78 -9.03
N GLU A 86 -8.20 -0.77 -10.29
CA GLU A 86 -7.10 -1.61 -10.75
C GLU A 86 -5.80 -1.36 -9.96
N LYS A 87 -5.45 -0.09 -9.74
CA LYS A 87 -4.26 0.28 -8.95
C LYS A 87 -4.34 -0.20 -7.51
N ILE A 88 -5.52 -0.08 -6.89
CA ILE A 88 -5.70 -0.54 -5.51
C ILE A 88 -5.65 -2.07 -5.44
N LEU A 89 -6.31 -2.77 -6.36
CA LEU A 89 -6.28 -4.24 -6.43
C LEU A 89 -4.85 -4.76 -6.68
N PHE A 90 -4.10 -4.13 -7.59
CA PHE A 90 -2.70 -4.45 -7.80
C PHE A 90 -1.88 -4.29 -6.51
N SER A 91 -2.04 -3.15 -5.83
CA SER A 91 -1.36 -2.89 -4.55
C SER A 91 -1.75 -3.89 -3.46
N ALA A 92 -3.02 -4.31 -3.41
CA ALA A 92 -3.51 -5.30 -2.46
C ALA A 92 -2.97 -6.70 -2.71
N ARG A 93 -2.87 -7.13 -3.97
CA ARG A 93 -2.27 -8.42 -4.33
C ARG A 93 -0.78 -8.44 -4.01
N LEU A 94 -0.08 -7.33 -4.27
CA LEU A 94 1.33 -7.22 -3.91
C LEU A 94 1.53 -7.19 -2.38
N ALA A 95 0.68 -6.46 -1.65
CA ALA A 95 0.67 -6.47 -0.20
C ALA A 95 0.48 -7.89 0.36
N ASP A 96 -0.45 -8.67 -0.20
CA ASP A 96 -0.68 -10.06 0.21
C ASP A 96 0.55 -10.95 -0.02
N LYS A 97 1.19 -10.85 -1.20
CA LYS A 97 2.46 -11.55 -1.49
C LYS A 97 3.57 -11.21 -0.49
N MET A 98 3.66 -9.95 -0.08
CA MET A 98 4.64 -9.47 0.90
C MET A 98 4.29 -9.82 2.36
N GLY A 99 3.09 -10.35 2.63
CA GLY A 99 2.60 -10.52 4.00
C GLY A 99 2.25 -9.20 4.70
N ALA A 100 2.04 -8.12 3.95
CA ALA A 100 1.66 -6.83 4.52
C ALA A 100 0.23 -6.83 5.05
N LYS A 101 0.03 -6.19 6.20
CA LYS A 101 -1.27 -6.20 6.92
C LYS A 101 -2.27 -5.19 6.36
N THR A 102 -1.79 -4.07 5.82
CA THR A 102 -2.63 -2.94 5.43
C THR A 102 -2.19 -2.36 4.10
N VAL A 103 -3.19 -2.00 3.28
CA VAL A 103 -3.01 -1.12 2.12
C VAL A 103 -3.64 0.22 2.45
N VAL A 104 -2.82 1.26 2.45
CA VAL A 104 -3.21 2.65 2.65
C VAL A 104 -3.47 3.28 1.29
N VAL A 105 -4.58 4.03 1.19
CA VAL A 105 -5.04 4.61 -0.07
C VAL A 105 -5.60 6.00 0.19
N HIS A 106 -5.21 6.97 -0.65
CA HIS A 106 -5.95 8.22 -0.79
C HIS A 106 -7.19 7.96 -1.67
N PRO A 107 -8.42 8.02 -1.13
CA PRO A 107 -9.60 7.49 -1.83
C PRO A 107 -10.08 8.37 -2.98
N GLY A 108 -9.65 9.63 -3.04
CA GLY A 108 -9.97 10.57 -4.11
C GLY A 108 -10.11 12.00 -3.62
N TYR A 109 -10.50 12.88 -4.54
CA TYR A 109 -10.67 14.31 -4.34
C TYR A 109 -12.01 14.76 -4.93
N TYR A 110 -12.43 16.00 -4.65
CA TYR A 110 -13.79 16.44 -4.94
C TYR A 110 -14.05 16.76 -6.41
N GLY A 111 -13.08 17.36 -7.11
CA GLY A 111 -13.31 17.90 -8.45
C GLY A 111 -14.50 18.88 -8.43
N GLU A 112 -15.47 18.65 -9.31
CA GLU A 112 -16.72 19.45 -9.39
C GLU A 112 -17.84 18.96 -8.45
N HIS A 113 -17.60 17.89 -7.67
CA HIS A 113 -18.61 17.33 -6.78
C HIS A 113 -18.60 18.02 -5.41
N SER A 114 -19.78 18.10 -4.78
CA SER A 114 -19.87 18.46 -3.37
C SER A 114 -19.28 17.36 -2.49
N ALA A 115 -18.77 17.71 -1.30
CA ALA A 115 -18.21 16.76 -0.34
C ALA A 115 -19.16 15.56 -0.05
N LYS A 116 -20.48 15.83 0.07
CA LYS A 116 -21.50 14.80 0.27
C LYS A 116 -21.61 13.85 -0.93
N LYS A 117 -21.56 14.37 -2.16
CA LYS A 117 -21.62 13.56 -3.38
C LYS A 117 -20.35 12.73 -3.55
N THR A 118 -19.18 13.32 -3.30
CA THR A 118 -17.88 12.65 -3.33
C THR A 118 -17.85 11.48 -2.34
N MET A 119 -18.21 11.72 -1.07
CA MET A 119 -18.24 10.69 -0.04
C MET A 119 -19.14 9.51 -0.45
N LYS A 120 -20.34 9.78 -1.00
CA LYS A 120 -21.24 8.73 -1.49
C LYS A 120 -20.61 7.89 -2.61
N LYS A 121 -19.94 8.52 -3.59
CA LYS A 121 -19.26 7.82 -4.69
C LYS A 121 -18.11 6.95 -4.17
N ILE A 122 -17.25 7.51 -3.31
CA ILE A 122 -16.13 6.79 -2.67
C ILE A 122 -16.66 5.57 -1.91
N VAL A 123 -17.62 5.73 -1.01
CA VAL A 123 -18.17 4.61 -0.22
C VAL A 123 -18.74 3.51 -1.11
N LYS A 124 -19.46 3.87 -2.19
CA LYS A 124 -19.98 2.88 -3.16
C LYS A 124 -18.84 2.08 -3.79
N ASN A 125 -17.79 2.74 -4.25
CA ASN A 125 -16.67 2.09 -4.95
C ASN A 125 -15.76 1.31 -3.99
N VAL A 126 -15.57 1.77 -2.75
CA VAL A 126 -14.87 1.01 -1.70
C VAL A 126 -15.61 -0.29 -1.37
N LYS A 127 -16.96 -0.29 -1.32
CA LYS A 127 -17.73 -1.53 -1.13
C LYS A 127 -17.53 -2.53 -2.28
N LYS A 128 -17.46 -2.06 -3.53
CA LYS A 128 -17.13 -2.88 -4.70
C LYS A 128 -15.73 -3.50 -4.52
N LEU A 129 -14.74 -2.66 -4.19
CA LEU A 129 -13.36 -3.10 -3.95
C LEU A 129 -13.27 -4.17 -2.84
N GLN A 130 -13.88 -3.94 -1.68
CA GLN A 130 -13.90 -4.91 -0.58
C GLN A 130 -14.51 -6.24 -0.99
N SER A 131 -15.58 -6.21 -1.80
CA SER A 131 -16.24 -7.41 -2.29
C SER A 131 -15.35 -8.20 -3.26
N THR A 132 -14.57 -7.51 -4.09
CA THR A 132 -13.59 -8.15 -5.00
C THR A 132 -12.46 -8.80 -4.20
N ILE A 133 -11.82 -8.07 -3.28
CA ILE A 133 -10.69 -8.60 -2.48
C ILE A 133 -11.12 -9.82 -1.67
N LYS A 134 -12.33 -9.84 -1.11
CA LYS A 134 -12.85 -10.99 -0.35
C LYS A 134 -13.08 -12.24 -1.20
N LYS A 135 -13.23 -12.12 -2.52
CA LYS A 135 -13.39 -13.27 -3.43
C LYS A 135 -12.06 -13.85 -3.91
N GLU A 136 -10.96 -13.10 -3.75
CA GLU A 136 -9.61 -13.55 -4.13
C GLU A 136 -8.92 -14.34 -3.00
N LYS A 137 -9.48 -14.33 -1.79
CA LYS A 137 -9.05 -15.14 -0.64
C LYS A 137 -9.85 -16.44 -0.55
#